data_AF-A0A520BAA7-F1
#
_entry.id   AF-A0A520BAA7-F1
#
_cell.length_a   1.000
_cell.length_b   1.000
_cell.length_c   1.000
_cell.angle_alpha   90.00
_cell.angle_beta   90.00
_cell.angle_gamma   90.00
#
_symmetry.space_group_name_H-M   'P 1'
#
loop_
_entity.id
_entity.type
_entity.pdbx_description
1 polymer ?
#
loop_
_entity_poly.entity_id
_entity_poly.type
_entity_poly.pdbx_seq_one_letter_code
_entity_poly.pdbx_strand_id
1 'polypeptide(L)'
;EVQKCASDWGLFYTSHHYDILLSNPFGIERFHLAERRAVTKEWDWFAKKENMIKYWRGGVEDNIGVNSIWPVGLRGTDDHAYEFPKDTPEKEQAKVFRDAIDAQVKTVKELTPKNETPAFHFTLYTEMLEKYRKHPEDFDVPDDVILVWPDNNDGIMRDLPTGKDKWKHGVYYHLAYYGGAPTKQGTHVITPARVAEQFKKIVDAGATEFMLVNVSEMREHVMEARMIADICWDAAAVLNKTEPAKAYLNWWNTEYFGGKELITRAYNDYYDLIDGSEKTYFGATQFELILDNLHKRFTKKPLKKLDEAKIAALKTRSEKFDLAIKNINLILPTLNREQKQFFFEHVEFGLRVDQRPTQAALILLKALAEPDDNKAWDLIAEAAVPLEKLEVEILRAERPPFDKWYIPTWIRTTIAPFNIHRSYTQIRDFITNEGSESPIKQRIALGHNIEGAKLWTTFLEQSDKIKATY
;
A
#
# COMPACT_ATOMS: atom_id res chain seq x y z
N GLU A 1 -24.10 2.43 -11.10
CA GLU A 1 -23.61 2.49 -12.50
C GLU A 1 -22.24 1.83 -12.68
N VAL A 2 -21.19 2.27 -11.99
CA VAL A 2 -19.82 1.69 -12.14
C VAL A 2 -19.79 0.17 -11.89
N GLN A 3 -20.38 -0.30 -10.79
CA GLN A 3 -20.46 -1.74 -10.47
C GLN A 3 -21.18 -2.54 -11.57
N LYS A 4 -22.28 -1.98 -12.10
CA LYS A 4 -23.04 -2.60 -13.19
C LYS A 4 -22.22 -2.66 -14.49
N CYS A 5 -21.51 -1.58 -14.82
CA CYS A 5 -20.62 -1.55 -15.97
C CYS A 5 -19.51 -2.63 -15.85
N ALA A 6 -18.90 -2.76 -14.67
CA ALA A 6 -17.89 -3.80 -14.41
C ALA A 6 -18.48 -5.21 -14.60
N SER A 7 -19.67 -5.46 -14.04
CA SER A 7 -20.39 -6.72 -14.19
C SER A 7 -20.74 -7.04 -15.64
N ASP A 8 -21.14 -6.03 -16.43
CA ASP A 8 -21.47 -6.19 -17.85
C ASP A 8 -20.25 -6.54 -18.70
N TRP A 9 -19.06 -6.21 -18.22
CA TRP A 9 -17.78 -6.63 -18.79
C TRP A 9 -17.31 -8.00 -18.30
N GLY A 10 -18.10 -8.67 -17.46
CA GLY A 10 -17.77 -9.98 -16.88
C GLY A 10 -16.86 -9.92 -15.66
N LEU A 11 -16.63 -8.74 -15.08
CA LEU A 11 -15.84 -8.59 -13.86
C LEU A 11 -16.69 -8.87 -12.62
N PHE A 12 -16.08 -9.49 -11.61
CA PHE A 12 -16.68 -9.68 -10.30
C PHE A 12 -16.37 -8.49 -9.41
N TYR A 13 -17.39 -7.97 -8.74
CA TYR A 13 -17.27 -6.94 -7.72
C TYR A 13 -17.14 -7.58 -6.33
N THR A 14 -16.19 -7.07 -5.55
CA THR A 14 -16.00 -7.45 -4.15
C THR A 14 -15.40 -6.27 -3.39
N SER A 15 -15.24 -6.40 -2.08
CA SER A 15 -14.69 -5.35 -1.24
C SER A 15 -13.73 -5.92 -0.18
N HIS A 16 -13.10 -4.99 0.54
CA HIS A 16 -12.12 -5.26 1.58
C HIS A 16 -12.76 -6.03 2.75
N HIS A 17 -11.93 -6.65 3.59
CA HIS A 17 -12.33 -7.60 4.64
C HIS A 17 -13.20 -7.05 5.79
N TYR A 18 -13.47 -5.75 5.81
CA TYR A 18 -14.39 -5.12 6.78
C TYR A 18 -15.64 -4.53 6.11
N ASP A 19 -15.69 -4.48 4.77
CA ASP A 19 -16.84 -4.05 3.97
C ASP A 19 -17.79 -5.24 3.75
N ILE A 20 -18.29 -5.79 4.86
CA ILE A 20 -19.09 -7.02 4.91
C ILE A 20 -20.36 -6.89 4.06
N LEU A 21 -20.63 -7.90 3.24
CA LEU A 21 -21.73 -7.93 2.26
C LEU A 21 -21.81 -6.63 1.41
N LEU A 22 -20.65 -6.16 0.95
CA LEU A 22 -20.49 -4.93 0.15
C LEU A 22 -21.09 -3.68 0.82
N SER A 23 -21.15 -3.71 2.15
CA SER A 23 -21.64 -2.60 2.98
C SER A 23 -20.48 -2.00 3.75
N ASN A 24 -19.92 -0.93 3.21
CA ASN A 24 -18.82 -0.24 3.89
C ASN A 24 -19.30 0.32 5.24
N PRO A 25 -18.70 -0.08 6.38
CA PRO A 25 -19.19 0.30 7.70
C PRO A 25 -18.94 1.79 8.01
N PHE A 26 -18.07 2.51 7.29
CA PHE A 26 -18.01 3.98 7.39
C PHE A 26 -19.36 4.65 7.06
N GLY A 27 -20.18 4.01 6.22
CA GLY A 27 -21.52 4.49 5.89
C GLY A 27 -22.49 4.46 7.07
N ILE A 28 -22.21 3.74 8.16
CA ILE A 28 -23.08 3.76 9.34
C ILE A 28 -23.14 5.17 9.95
N GLU A 29 -22.02 5.90 9.92
CA GLU A 29 -21.90 7.26 10.43
C GLU A 29 -22.01 8.34 9.35
N ARG A 30 -21.80 7.99 8.08
CA ARG A 30 -21.63 8.93 6.96
C ARG A 30 -22.63 8.71 5.83
N PHE A 31 -22.67 9.67 4.91
CA PHE A 31 -23.44 9.58 3.66
C PHE A 31 -24.94 9.30 3.83
N HIS A 32 -25.50 9.52 5.02
CA HIS A 32 -26.89 9.18 5.38
C HIS A 32 -27.25 7.70 5.14
N LEU A 33 -26.27 6.77 5.09
CA LEU A 33 -26.55 5.40 4.68
C LEU A 33 -27.34 4.63 5.77
N ALA A 34 -27.07 4.87 7.06
CA ALA A 34 -27.88 4.33 8.14
C ALA A 34 -29.37 4.75 8.04
N GLU A 35 -29.62 6.03 7.79
CA GLU A 35 -30.97 6.58 7.60
C GLU A 35 -31.66 5.96 6.37
N ARG A 36 -30.96 5.90 5.22
CA ARG A 36 -31.48 5.27 4.00
C ARG A 36 -31.83 3.80 4.20
N ARG A 37 -31.06 3.08 5.01
CA ARG A 37 -31.32 1.67 5.36
C ARG A 37 -32.25 1.51 6.56
N ALA A 38 -32.78 2.60 7.10
CA ALA A 38 -33.66 2.64 8.27
C ALA A 38 -33.09 1.84 9.46
N VAL A 39 -31.81 2.06 9.76
CA VAL A 39 -31.08 1.49 10.90
C VAL A 39 -30.54 2.60 11.80
N THR A 40 -30.30 2.26 13.06
CA THR A 40 -29.56 3.12 14.00
C THR A 40 -28.07 3.08 13.69
N LYS A 41 -27.32 4.01 14.29
CA LYS A 41 -25.86 4.09 14.16
C LYS A 41 -25.09 3.11 15.06
N GLU A 42 -25.81 2.36 15.90
CA GLU A 42 -25.19 1.45 16.86
C GLU A 42 -24.57 0.23 16.14
N TRP A 43 -23.30 -0.05 16.44
CA TRP A 43 -22.50 -1.12 15.83
C TRP A 43 -22.06 -2.14 16.89
N ASP A 44 -23.02 -2.86 17.43
CA ASP A 44 -22.82 -3.85 18.49
C ASP A 44 -23.64 -5.11 18.17
N TRP A 45 -22.95 -6.23 17.95
CA TRP A 45 -23.55 -7.52 17.64
C TRP A 45 -24.35 -8.10 18.81
N PHE A 46 -23.97 -7.82 20.06
CA PHE A 46 -24.66 -8.34 21.24
C PHE A 46 -25.96 -7.59 21.49
N ALA A 47 -25.93 -6.26 21.41
CA ALA A 47 -27.08 -5.42 21.73
C ALA A 47 -27.98 -5.13 20.52
N LYS A 48 -27.42 -5.14 19.31
CA LYS A 48 -28.04 -4.59 18.08
C LYS A 48 -27.82 -5.49 16.86
N LYS A 49 -27.85 -6.81 17.05
CA LYS A 49 -27.71 -7.81 15.98
C LYS A 49 -28.59 -7.52 14.76
N GLU A 50 -29.89 -7.29 14.97
CA GLU A 50 -30.86 -7.07 13.89
C GLU A 50 -30.57 -5.76 13.13
N ASN A 51 -30.01 -4.76 13.82
CA ASN A 51 -29.57 -3.50 13.21
C ASN A 51 -28.46 -3.75 12.19
N MET A 52 -27.44 -4.52 12.59
CA MET A 52 -26.30 -4.86 11.72
C MET A 52 -26.72 -5.75 10.55
N ILE A 53 -27.56 -6.76 10.79
CA ILE A 53 -28.10 -7.63 9.73
C ILE A 53 -28.88 -6.79 8.71
N LYS A 54 -29.75 -5.87 9.18
CA LYS A 54 -30.50 -4.98 8.28
C LYS A 54 -29.58 -4.04 7.49
N TYR A 55 -28.52 -3.55 8.13
CA TYR A 55 -27.51 -2.76 7.43
C TYR A 55 -26.83 -3.56 6.31
N TRP A 56 -26.36 -4.78 6.58
CA TRP A 56 -25.72 -5.62 5.57
C TRP A 56 -26.68 -6.10 4.48
N ARG A 57 -27.94 -6.39 4.84
CA ARG A 57 -29.01 -6.71 3.89
C ARG A 57 -29.13 -5.65 2.81
N GLY A 58 -29.06 -4.37 3.19
CA GLY A 58 -29.08 -3.27 2.23
C GLY A 58 -27.94 -3.33 1.22
N GLY A 59 -26.73 -3.78 1.59
CA GLY A 59 -25.63 -3.94 0.63
C GLY A 59 -25.84 -5.08 -0.34
N VAL A 60 -26.48 -6.17 0.10
CA VAL A 60 -26.91 -7.23 -0.81
C VAL A 60 -27.95 -6.69 -1.79
N GLU A 61 -28.99 -6.03 -1.30
CA GLU A 61 -30.07 -5.43 -2.10
C GLU A 61 -29.53 -4.41 -3.13
N ASP A 62 -28.61 -3.53 -2.71
CA ASP A 62 -27.97 -2.53 -3.57
C ASP A 62 -27.16 -3.15 -4.74
N ASN A 63 -26.71 -4.39 -4.58
CA ASN A 63 -25.85 -5.09 -5.54
C ASN A 63 -26.53 -6.33 -6.17
N ILE A 64 -27.86 -6.47 -6.03
CA ILE A 64 -28.61 -7.49 -6.78
C ILE A 64 -28.46 -7.22 -8.27
N GLY A 65 -28.04 -8.23 -9.05
CA GLY A 65 -27.82 -8.12 -10.49
C GLY A 65 -26.42 -7.63 -10.90
N VAL A 66 -25.48 -7.59 -9.96
CA VAL A 66 -24.03 -7.42 -10.20
C VAL A 66 -23.33 -8.72 -9.85
N ASN A 67 -22.42 -9.19 -10.70
CA ASN A 67 -21.54 -10.34 -10.42
C ASN A 67 -20.72 -10.03 -9.17
N SER A 68 -21.07 -10.64 -8.03
CA SER A 68 -20.51 -10.27 -6.73
C SER A 68 -19.86 -11.46 -6.03
N ILE A 69 -18.74 -11.21 -5.36
CA ILE A 69 -18.16 -12.11 -4.35
C ILE A 69 -18.32 -11.43 -3.00
N TRP A 70 -19.01 -12.08 -2.08
CA TRP A 70 -19.53 -11.48 -0.85
C TRP A 70 -18.53 -11.63 0.31
N PRO A 71 -17.92 -10.54 0.82
CA PRO A 71 -17.13 -10.60 2.03
C PRO A 71 -18.02 -10.92 3.23
N VAL A 72 -17.61 -11.86 4.05
CA VAL A 72 -18.27 -12.24 5.31
C VAL A 72 -17.27 -12.15 6.47
N GLY A 73 -17.78 -11.98 7.68
CA GLY A 73 -16.99 -11.76 8.88
C GLY A 73 -17.58 -10.67 9.77
N LEU A 74 -16.86 -10.30 10.84
CA LEU A 74 -17.26 -9.23 11.74
C LEU A 74 -16.02 -8.43 12.13
N ARG A 75 -16.06 -7.12 11.93
CA ARG A 75 -15.01 -6.19 12.36
C ARG A 75 -15.66 -4.89 12.86
N GLY A 76 -14.86 -4.04 13.50
CA GLY A 76 -15.27 -2.69 13.87
C GLY A 76 -15.40 -1.80 12.63
N THR A 77 -15.83 -0.57 12.86
CA THR A 77 -15.72 0.50 11.86
C THR A 77 -14.26 0.91 11.70
N ASP A 78 -13.94 1.59 10.59
CA ASP A 78 -12.62 2.18 10.34
C ASP A 78 -11.44 1.17 10.38
N ASP A 79 -11.68 -0.04 9.88
CA ASP A 79 -10.69 -1.13 9.81
C ASP A 79 -10.13 -1.59 11.17
N HIS A 80 -10.83 -1.27 12.26
CA HIS A 80 -10.50 -1.75 13.61
C HIS A 80 -11.06 -3.15 13.90
N ALA A 81 -10.44 -3.83 14.86
CA ALA A 81 -10.98 -5.08 15.39
C ALA A 81 -12.37 -4.83 16.01
N TYR A 82 -13.24 -5.84 15.95
CA TYR A 82 -14.51 -5.78 16.66
C TYR A 82 -14.26 -5.74 18.18
N GLU A 83 -14.88 -4.77 18.87
CA GLU A 83 -14.74 -4.62 20.31
C GLU A 83 -15.70 -5.56 21.04
N PHE A 84 -15.13 -6.50 21.80
CA PHE A 84 -15.90 -7.40 22.64
C PHE A 84 -16.09 -6.80 24.04
N PRO A 85 -17.19 -7.14 24.73
CA PRO A 85 -17.30 -6.89 26.16
C PRO A 85 -16.05 -7.37 26.89
N LYS A 86 -15.62 -6.61 27.90
CA LYS A 86 -14.42 -6.94 28.67
C LYS A 86 -14.50 -8.38 29.20
N ASP A 87 -13.37 -9.08 29.14
CA ASP A 87 -13.22 -10.46 29.65
C ASP A 87 -14.06 -11.52 28.90
N THR A 88 -14.61 -11.21 27.72
CA THR A 88 -15.27 -12.21 26.85
C THR A 88 -14.28 -13.32 26.49
N PRO A 89 -14.54 -14.60 26.82
CA PRO A 89 -13.64 -15.71 26.51
C PRO A 89 -13.39 -15.88 25.01
N GLU A 90 -12.18 -16.25 24.59
CA GLU A 90 -11.82 -16.40 23.16
C GLU A 90 -12.80 -17.33 22.41
N LYS A 91 -13.26 -18.41 23.05
CA LYS A 91 -14.25 -19.34 22.49
C LYS A 91 -15.63 -18.71 22.25
N GLU A 92 -16.04 -17.79 23.12
CA GLU A 92 -17.28 -17.02 22.94
C GLU A 92 -17.12 -15.98 21.82
N GLN A 93 -15.95 -15.35 21.71
CA GLN A 93 -15.65 -14.46 20.59
C GLN A 93 -15.71 -15.21 19.25
N ALA A 94 -15.12 -16.41 19.18
CA ALA A 94 -15.19 -17.28 18.02
C ALA A 94 -16.64 -17.64 17.65
N LYS A 95 -17.49 -17.93 18.65
CA LYS A 95 -18.93 -18.15 18.43
C LYS A 95 -19.61 -16.93 17.81
N VAL A 96 -19.32 -15.72 18.29
CA VAL A 96 -19.88 -14.48 17.73
C VAL A 96 -19.50 -14.31 16.25
N PHE A 97 -18.25 -14.61 15.87
CA PHE A 97 -17.84 -14.58 14.47
C PHE A 97 -18.62 -15.58 13.61
N ARG A 98 -18.78 -16.83 14.07
CA ARG A 98 -19.58 -17.85 13.36
C ARG A 98 -21.05 -17.42 13.23
N ASP A 99 -21.65 -16.97 14.32
CA ASP A 99 -23.05 -16.51 14.34
C ASP A 99 -23.29 -15.34 13.36
N ALA A 100 -22.31 -14.45 13.20
CA ALA A 100 -22.37 -13.35 12.24
C ALA A 100 -22.23 -13.83 10.78
N ILE A 101 -21.25 -14.68 10.51
CA ILE A 101 -21.01 -15.25 9.18
C ILE A 101 -22.22 -16.07 8.71
N ASP A 102 -22.81 -16.89 9.59
CA ASP A 102 -24.02 -17.67 9.29
C ASP A 102 -25.20 -16.77 8.90
N ALA A 103 -25.40 -15.67 9.65
CA ALA A 103 -26.46 -14.71 9.35
C ALA A 103 -26.23 -14.01 8.00
N GLN A 104 -24.98 -13.70 7.66
CA GLN A 104 -24.60 -13.06 6.40
C GLN A 104 -24.80 -13.98 5.20
N VAL A 105 -24.28 -15.22 5.27
CA VAL A 105 -24.45 -16.24 4.24
C VAL A 105 -25.94 -16.52 4.01
N LYS A 106 -26.72 -16.66 5.10
CA LYS A 106 -28.17 -16.81 5.02
C LYS A 106 -28.83 -15.63 4.31
N THR A 107 -28.47 -14.40 4.68
CA THR A 107 -29.03 -13.17 4.09
C THR A 107 -28.80 -13.13 2.58
N VAL A 108 -27.59 -13.45 2.11
CA VAL A 108 -27.30 -13.51 0.68
C VAL A 108 -28.14 -14.59 -0.02
N LYS A 109 -28.14 -15.82 0.49
CA LYS A 109 -28.90 -16.95 -0.10
C LYS A 109 -30.42 -16.74 -0.14
N GLU A 110 -30.96 -15.91 0.77
CA GLU A 110 -32.37 -15.52 0.77
C GLU A 110 -32.69 -14.47 -0.30
N LEU A 111 -31.75 -13.57 -0.57
CA LEU A 111 -31.93 -12.42 -1.47
C LEU A 111 -31.52 -12.67 -2.92
N THR A 112 -30.50 -13.50 -3.14
CA THR A 112 -30.03 -13.81 -4.49
C THR A 112 -30.94 -14.84 -5.17
N PRO A 113 -31.09 -14.79 -6.50
CA PRO A 113 -31.83 -15.80 -7.26
C PRO A 113 -31.38 -17.23 -6.96
N LYS A 114 -32.33 -18.17 -6.88
CA LYS A 114 -32.05 -19.58 -6.49
C LYS A 114 -31.21 -20.36 -7.51
N ASN A 115 -31.09 -19.86 -8.73
CA ASN A 115 -30.24 -20.41 -9.78
C ASN A 115 -28.81 -19.86 -9.76
N GLU A 116 -28.52 -18.89 -8.89
CA GLU A 116 -27.16 -18.40 -8.66
C GLU A 116 -26.50 -19.17 -7.52
N THR A 117 -25.18 -19.33 -7.61
CA THR A 117 -24.35 -19.89 -6.54
C THR A 117 -23.46 -18.77 -6.01
N PRO A 118 -23.85 -18.08 -4.93
CA PRO A 118 -23.06 -16.99 -4.38
C PRO A 118 -21.70 -17.50 -3.90
N ALA A 119 -20.64 -16.72 -4.15
CA ALA A 119 -19.31 -16.96 -3.60
C ALA A 119 -19.07 -16.05 -2.39
N PHE A 120 -18.48 -16.61 -1.34
CA PHE A 120 -18.19 -15.89 -0.09
C PHE A 120 -16.70 -15.93 0.21
N HIS A 121 -16.16 -14.86 0.78
CA HIS A 121 -14.80 -14.88 1.31
C HIS A 121 -14.73 -14.35 2.74
N PHE A 122 -13.98 -15.04 3.58
CA PHE A 122 -13.66 -14.62 4.94
C PHE A 122 -12.15 -14.41 5.03
N THR A 123 -11.72 -13.16 5.07
CA THR A 123 -10.31 -12.82 5.17
C THR A 123 -9.86 -12.84 6.63
N LEU A 124 -8.87 -13.67 6.92
CA LEU A 124 -8.24 -13.81 8.23
C LEU A 124 -7.31 -12.62 8.52
N TYR A 125 -7.77 -11.38 8.39
CA TYR A 125 -6.89 -10.21 8.53
C TYR A 125 -6.54 -9.89 9.98
N THR A 126 -5.31 -9.38 10.19
CA THR A 126 -4.81 -8.87 11.50
C THR A 126 -5.10 -9.78 12.69
N GLU A 127 -6.07 -9.44 13.54
CA GLU A 127 -6.49 -10.17 14.74
C GLU A 127 -7.14 -11.51 14.42
N MET A 128 -7.79 -11.63 13.25
CA MET A 128 -8.49 -12.85 12.86
C MET A 128 -7.52 -13.98 12.55
N LEU A 129 -6.37 -13.70 11.92
CA LEU A 129 -5.33 -14.72 11.72
C LEU A 129 -4.85 -15.29 13.04
N GLU A 130 -4.58 -14.42 14.02
CA GLU A 130 -4.04 -14.83 15.32
C GLU A 130 -5.07 -15.63 16.12
N LYS A 131 -6.36 -15.28 16.06
CA LYS A 131 -7.43 -16.09 16.66
C LYS A 131 -7.55 -17.45 16.00
N TYR A 132 -7.56 -17.49 14.66
CA TYR A 132 -7.65 -18.73 13.91
C TYR A 132 -6.47 -19.66 14.19
N ARG A 133 -5.24 -19.14 14.25
CA ARG A 133 -4.03 -19.92 14.57
C ARG A 133 -4.07 -20.61 15.92
N LYS A 134 -4.62 -19.93 16.94
CA LYS A 134 -4.68 -20.46 18.30
C LYS A 134 -5.71 -21.57 18.43
N HIS A 135 -6.87 -21.40 17.79
CA HIS A 135 -8.05 -22.24 17.96
C HIS A 135 -8.78 -22.47 16.63
N PRO A 136 -8.16 -23.11 15.62
CA PRO A 136 -8.79 -23.31 14.33
C PRO A 136 -10.09 -24.12 14.42
N GLU A 137 -10.19 -25.03 15.40
CA GLU A 137 -11.38 -25.82 15.70
C GLU A 137 -12.60 -24.99 16.12
N ASP A 138 -12.37 -23.76 16.61
CA ASP A 138 -13.44 -22.85 17.00
C ASP A 138 -13.94 -22.01 15.81
N PHE A 139 -13.40 -22.14 14.60
CA PHE A 139 -13.82 -21.36 13.41
C PHE A 139 -14.51 -22.23 12.35
N ASP A 140 -15.47 -23.06 12.76
CA ASP A 140 -16.32 -23.84 11.86
C ASP A 140 -17.35 -22.96 11.13
N VAL A 141 -16.95 -22.36 10.00
CA VAL A 141 -17.82 -21.52 9.14
C VAL A 141 -18.45 -22.35 8.00
N PRO A 142 -19.52 -21.85 7.33
CA PRO A 142 -20.16 -22.56 6.23
C PRO A 142 -19.18 -23.02 5.13
N ASP A 143 -19.41 -24.21 4.58
CA ASP A 143 -18.49 -24.89 3.65
C ASP A 143 -18.25 -24.14 2.33
N ASP A 144 -19.17 -23.24 1.95
CA ASP A 144 -19.07 -22.40 0.76
C ASP A 144 -18.28 -21.10 0.97
N VAL A 145 -17.76 -20.87 2.18
CA VAL A 145 -16.88 -19.75 2.49
C VAL A 145 -15.43 -20.08 2.11
N ILE A 146 -14.81 -19.19 1.34
CA ILE A 146 -13.38 -19.23 1.02
C ILE A 146 -12.60 -18.57 2.17
N LEU A 147 -11.67 -19.29 2.79
CA LEU A 147 -10.78 -18.72 3.80
C LEU A 147 -9.61 -18.00 3.10
N VAL A 148 -9.48 -16.68 3.33
CA VAL A 148 -8.49 -15.85 2.66
C VAL A 148 -7.35 -15.48 3.61
N TRP A 149 -6.14 -15.89 3.24
CA TRP A 149 -4.92 -15.76 4.04
C TRP A 149 -4.16 -14.46 3.67
N PRO A 150 -3.84 -13.59 4.65
CA PRO A 150 -3.11 -12.37 4.35
C PRO A 150 -1.59 -12.55 4.41
N ASP A 151 -0.88 -11.72 3.65
CA ASP A 151 0.55 -11.50 3.85
C ASP A 151 0.84 -10.60 5.08
N ASN A 152 2.10 -10.26 5.30
CA ASN A 152 2.55 -9.35 6.35
C ASN A 152 2.47 -7.88 5.94
N ASN A 153 1.64 -7.56 4.94
CA ASN A 153 1.57 -6.30 4.22
C ASN A 153 2.83 -5.95 3.41
N ASP A 154 3.84 -6.83 3.40
CA ASP A 154 5.09 -6.68 2.64
C ASP A 154 5.37 -7.78 1.61
N GLY A 155 4.31 -8.43 1.13
CA GLY A 155 4.42 -9.49 0.15
C GLY A 155 5.05 -10.76 0.70
N ILE A 156 5.05 -10.98 2.02
CA ILE A 156 5.51 -12.23 2.63
C ILE A 156 4.33 -12.86 3.38
N MET A 157 3.92 -14.06 2.98
CA MET A 157 2.78 -14.74 3.59
C MET A 157 3.02 -14.93 5.09
N ARG A 158 2.04 -14.51 5.91
CA ARG A 158 2.11 -14.73 7.37
C ARG A 158 1.88 -16.19 7.69
N ASP A 159 0.91 -16.79 7.02
CA ASP A 159 0.55 -18.20 7.11
C ASP A 159 -0.09 -18.68 5.81
N LEU A 160 -0.26 -19.99 5.72
CA LEU A 160 -0.94 -20.69 4.63
C LEU A 160 -1.68 -21.92 5.16
N PRO A 161 -2.71 -22.41 4.44
CA PRO A 161 -3.45 -23.59 4.88
C PRO A 161 -2.53 -24.82 4.94
N THR A 162 -2.80 -25.70 5.91
CA THR A 162 -2.05 -26.93 6.10
C THR A 162 -2.96 -28.14 5.97
N GLY A 163 -2.61 -29.07 5.08
CA GLY A 163 -3.40 -30.29 4.85
C GLY A 163 -4.63 -30.05 3.99
N LYS A 164 -5.47 -31.08 3.85
CA LYS A 164 -6.77 -30.95 3.18
C LYS A 164 -7.82 -30.73 4.26
N ASP A 165 -8.53 -29.61 4.20
CA ASP A 165 -9.75 -29.39 4.97
C ASP A 165 -10.96 -29.27 4.02
N LYS A 166 -12.12 -28.90 4.57
CA LYS A 166 -13.38 -28.80 3.81
C LYS A 166 -13.53 -27.49 3.06
N TRP A 167 -12.75 -26.47 3.40
CA TRP A 167 -12.86 -25.15 2.83
C TRP A 167 -11.97 -24.99 1.61
N LYS A 168 -12.34 -24.02 0.79
CA LYS A 168 -11.45 -23.51 -0.25
C LYS A 168 -10.63 -22.36 0.34
N HIS A 169 -9.45 -22.14 -0.24
CA HIS A 169 -8.52 -21.14 0.28
C HIS A 169 -8.09 -20.15 -0.80
N GLY A 170 -7.91 -18.90 -0.39
CA GLY A 170 -7.39 -17.82 -1.23
C GLY A 170 -6.39 -16.95 -0.48
N VAL A 171 -5.93 -15.89 -1.13
CA VAL A 171 -4.89 -15.01 -0.60
C VAL A 171 -5.26 -13.53 -0.74
N TYR A 172 -4.89 -12.75 0.27
CA TYR A 172 -4.83 -11.28 0.20
C TYR A 172 -3.37 -10.83 0.28
N TYR A 173 -2.85 -10.29 -0.83
CA TYR A 173 -1.42 -9.96 -1.01
C TYR A 173 -1.20 -8.46 -1.24
N HIS A 174 -0.09 -7.90 -0.76
CA HIS A 174 0.16 -6.46 -0.80
C HIS A 174 1.37 -6.07 -1.65
N LEU A 175 1.12 -5.44 -2.80
CA LEU A 175 2.12 -4.68 -3.55
C LEU A 175 2.27 -3.25 -2.99
N ALA A 176 1.14 -2.66 -2.57
CA ALA A 176 1.06 -1.39 -1.84
C ALA A 176 0.46 -1.60 -0.45
N TYR A 177 0.78 -0.71 0.50
CA TYR A 177 0.20 -0.76 1.85
C TYR A 177 0.31 0.57 2.60
N TYR A 178 -0.67 0.88 3.44
CA TYR A 178 -0.65 2.01 4.39
C TYR A 178 -1.20 1.52 5.74
N GLY A 179 -0.42 1.68 6.82
CA GLY A 179 -0.85 1.26 8.15
C GLY A 179 0.27 0.90 9.12
N GLY A 180 1.50 1.39 8.91
CA GLY A 180 2.63 1.10 9.80
C GLY A 180 3.96 1.01 9.09
N ALA A 181 4.90 0.25 9.68
CA ALA A 181 6.15 -0.12 9.03
C ALA A 181 6.02 -1.56 8.48
N PRO A 182 6.20 -1.78 7.16
CA PRO A 182 6.47 -0.78 6.12
C PRO A 182 5.22 -0.01 5.68
N THR A 183 5.37 1.19 5.10
CA THR A 183 4.31 1.86 4.32
C THR A 183 4.81 2.01 2.89
N LYS A 184 4.05 1.50 1.91
CA LYS A 184 4.40 1.47 0.48
C LYS A 184 3.31 2.18 -0.32
N GLN A 185 3.48 3.49 -0.51
CA GLN A 185 2.53 4.38 -1.21
C GLN A 185 3.23 5.23 -2.29
N GLY A 186 4.32 4.70 -2.84
CA GLY A 186 5.18 5.32 -3.84
C GLY A 186 5.60 4.29 -4.88
N THR A 187 6.86 4.32 -5.31
CA THR A 187 7.38 3.38 -6.32
C THR A 187 7.33 1.93 -5.85
N HIS A 188 7.25 0.99 -6.79
CA HIS A 188 7.21 -0.45 -6.48
C HIS A 188 8.51 -0.93 -5.81
N VAL A 189 8.36 -1.84 -4.86
CA VAL A 189 9.48 -2.39 -4.07
C VAL A 189 9.42 -3.91 -3.93
N ILE A 190 8.32 -4.54 -4.32
CA ILE A 190 8.17 -5.99 -4.24
C ILE A 190 8.83 -6.60 -5.48
N THR A 191 9.90 -7.37 -5.29
CA THR A 191 10.66 -7.89 -6.43
C THR A 191 9.93 -9.06 -7.12
N PRO A 192 10.14 -9.28 -8.44
CA PRO A 192 9.69 -10.50 -9.11
C PRO A 192 10.17 -11.79 -8.43
N ALA A 193 11.33 -11.76 -7.77
CA ALA A 193 11.85 -12.87 -6.98
C ALA A 193 10.98 -13.15 -5.74
N ARG A 194 10.57 -12.10 -5.01
CA ARG A 194 9.66 -12.23 -3.87
C ARG A 194 8.30 -12.77 -4.31
N VAL A 195 7.74 -12.25 -5.42
CA VAL A 195 6.49 -12.76 -5.99
C VAL A 195 6.63 -14.25 -6.33
N ALA A 196 7.64 -14.65 -7.10
CA ALA A 196 7.82 -16.04 -7.49
C ALA A 196 7.98 -16.99 -6.29
N GLU A 197 8.77 -16.60 -5.29
CA GLU A 197 8.98 -17.42 -4.08
C GLU A 197 7.68 -17.61 -3.29
N GLN A 198 6.93 -16.54 -3.08
CA GLN A 198 5.76 -16.55 -2.21
C GLN A 198 4.57 -17.20 -2.93
N PHE A 199 4.40 -16.95 -4.22
CA PHE A 199 3.35 -17.59 -5.02
C PHE A 199 3.60 -19.08 -5.21
N LYS A 200 4.87 -19.53 -5.23
CA LYS A 200 5.15 -20.96 -5.16
C LYS A 200 4.63 -21.58 -3.86
N LYS A 201 4.87 -20.94 -2.71
CA LYS A 201 4.33 -21.42 -1.42
C LYS A 201 2.80 -21.43 -1.40
N ILE A 202 2.17 -20.38 -1.93
CA ILE A 202 0.70 -20.26 -2.03
C ILE A 202 0.10 -21.42 -2.84
N VAL A 203 0.66 -21.71 -4.02
CA VAL A 203 0.21 -22.80 -4.90
C VAL A 203 0.48 -24.16 -4.26
N ASP A 204 1.67 -24.37 -3.69
CA ASP A 204 2.03 -25.63 -3.02
C ASP A 204 1.12 -25.90 -1.80
N ALA A 205 0.61 -24.85 -1.15
CA ALA A 205 -0.37 -24.94 -0.06
C ALA A 205 -1.83 -25.12 -0.53
N GLY A 206 -2.13 -24.96 -1.82
CA GLY A 206 -3.49 -25.06 -2.37
C GLY A 206 -4.39 -23.85 -2.12
N ALA A 207 -3.82 -22.69 -1.78
CA ALA A 207 -4.55 -21.42 -1.61
C ALA A 207 -4.80 -20.72 -2.96
N THR A 208 -5.56 -21.37 -3.84
CA THR A 208 -5.68 -21.00 -5.27
C THR A 208 -7.09 -20.61 -5.71
N GLU A 209 -8.10 -20.61 -4.82
CA GLU A 209 -9.48 -20.33 -5.21
C GLU A 209 -9.76 -18.83 -5.40
N PHE A 210 -9.07 -17.98 -4.64
CA PHE A 210 -9.30 -16.54 -4.65
C PHE A 210 -7.99 -15.77 -4.47
N MET A 211 -7.85 -14.66 -5.19
CA MET A 211 -6.71 -13.77 -5.09
C MET A 211 -7.19 -12.31 -5.05
N LEU A 212 -6.83 -11.60 -4.00
CA LEU A 212 -6.96 -10.16 -3.90
C LEU A 212 -5.56 -9.54 -3.77
N VAL A 213 -5.24 -8.57 -4.62
CA VAL A 213 -3.95 -7.87 -4.59
C VAL A 213 -4.18 -6.40 -4.30
N ASN A 214 -3.61 -5.91 -3.19
CA ASN A 214 -3.58 -4.49 -2.92
C ASN A 214 -2.50 -3.82 -3.78
N VAL A 215 -2.96 -3.03 -4.76
CA VAL A 215 -2.11 -2.22 -5.63
C VAL A 215 -2.21 -0.72 -5.34
N SER A 216 -3.01 -0.30 -4.35
CA SER A 216 -3.33 1.11 -4.08
C SER A 216 -3.56 1.89 -5.39
N GLU A 217 -2.56 2.66 -5.80
CA GLU A 217 -2.47 3.42 -7.04
C GLU A 217 -1.76 2.57 -8.12
N MET A 218 -2.54 1.99 -9.06
CA MET A 218 -2.10 0.90 -9.97
C MET A 218 -0.84 1.20 -10.80
N ARG A 219 -0.59 2.45 -11.19
CA ARG A 219 0.50 2.84 -12.12
C ARG A 219 1.86 2.31 -11.69
N GLU A 220 2.16 2.38 -10.39
CA GLU A 220 3.47 2.04 -9.85
C GLU A 220 3.71 0.53 -9.83
N HIS A 221 2.64 -0.28 -9.80
CA HIS A 221 2.70 -1.71 -9.48
C HIS A 221 2.38 -2.61 -10.68
N VAL A 222 2.42 -2.06 -11.90
CA VAL A 222 1.98 -2.77 -13.11
C VAL A 222 2.82 -4.00 -13.42
N MET A 223 4.13 -4.00 -13.12
CA MET A 223 4.99 -5.16 -13.35
C MET A 223 4.59 -6.33 -12.46
N GLU A 224 4.55 -6.12 -11.15
CA GLU A 224 4.24 -7.19 -10.21
C GLU A 224 2.78 -7.63 -10.33
N ALA A 225 1.85 -6.69 -10.54
CA ALA A 225 0.45 -7.01 -10.78
C ALA A 225 0.28 -7.89 -12.03
N ARG A 226 1.04 -7.59 -13.10
CA ARG A 226 1.03 -8.42 -14.31
C ARG A 226 1.61 -9.81 -14.05
N MET A 227 2.73 -9.91 -13.34
CA MET A 227 3.32 -11.21 -12.97
C MET A 227 2.33 -12.05 -12.16
N ILE A 228 1.66 -11.45 -11.18
CA ILE A 228 0.65 -12.12 -10.36
C ILE A 228 -0.53 -12.56 -11.22
N ALA A 229 -1.00 -11.73 -12.15
CA ALA A 229 -2.07 -12.10 -13.07
C ALA A 229 -1.69 -13.30 -13.95
N ASP A 230 -0.46 -13.34 -14.49
CA ASP A 230 0.02 -14.48 -15.28
C ASP A 230 0.10 -15.75 -14.42
N ILE A 231 0.50 -15.65 -13.14
CA ILE A 231 0.50 -16.79 -12.21
C ILE A 231 -0.92 -17.25 -11.87
N CYS A 232 -1.85 -16.33 -11.64
CA CYS A 232 -3.24 -16.67 -11.35
C CYS A 232 -3.94 -17.33 -12.55
N TRP A 233 -3.50 -17.00 -13.77
CA TRP A 233 -3.98 -17.65 -14.99
C TRP A 233 -3.38 -19.05 -15.17
N ASP A 234 -2.06 -19.18 -15.10
CA ASP A 234 -1.37 -20.47 -15.21
C ASP A 234 -0.08 -20.47 -14.39
N ALA A 235 -0.21 -20.90 -13.14
CA ALA A 235 0.89 -20.95 -12.19
C ALA A 235 2.01 -21.89 -12.64
N ALA A 236 1.69 -23.01 -13.29
CA ALA A 236 2.69 -23.98 -13.74
C ALA A 236 3.54 -23.39 -14.88
N ALA A 237 2.91 -22.69 -15.84
CA ALA A 237 3.61 -22.07 -16.95
C ALA A 237 4.61 -20.98 -16.51
N VAL A 238 4.32 -20.29 -15.41
CA VAL A 238 5.18 -19.23 -14.85
C VAL A 238 6.20 -19.79 -13.84
N LEU A 239 5.73 -20.49 -12.81
CA LEU A 239 6.53 -20.87 -11.64
C LEU A 239 7.44 -22.08 -11.87
N ASN A 240 7.13 -22.97 -12.82
CA ASN A 240 7.99 -24.14 -13.12
C ASN A 240 9.16 -23.81 -14.06
N LYS A 241 9.30 -22.57 -14.52
CA LYS A 241 10.47 -22.15 -15.30
C LYS A 241 11.73 -22.19 -14.42
N THR A 242 12.88 -22.45 -15.03
CA THR A 242 14.18 -22.23 -14.39
C THR A 242 14.33 -20.73 -14.10
N GLU A 243 14.61 -20.37 -12.84
CA GLU A 243 14.72 -18.99 -12.38
C GLU A 243 13.48 -18.13 -12.78
N PRO A 244 12.28 -18.42 -12.26
CA PRO A 244 11.02 -17.84 -12.77
C PRO A 244 10.99 -16.30 -12.77
N ALA A 245 11.57 -15.67 -11.75
CA ALA A 245 11.68 -14.21 -11.67
C ALA A 245 12.55 -13.61 -12.80
N LYS A 246 13.67 -14.24 -13.11
CA LYS A 246 14.56 -13.82 -14.21
C LYS A 246 13.92 -14.09 -15.57
N ALA A 247 13.24 -15.22 -15.71
CA ALA A 247 12.46 -15.53 -16.92
C ALA A 247 11.38 -14.48 -17.16
N TYR A 248 10.66 -14.08 -16.11
CA TYR A 248 9.66 -13.01 -16.18
C TYR A 248 10.28 -11.66 -16.56
N LEU A 249 11.39 -11.28 -15.93
CA LEU A 249 12.08 -10.01 -16.25
C LEU A 249 12.60 -9.98 -17.69
N ASN A 250 13.09 -11.10 -18.22
CA ASN A 250 13.51 -11.20 -19.62
C ASN A 250 12.33 -11.10 -20.59
N TRP A 251 11.20 -11.72 -20.27
CA TRP A 251 9.96 -11.54 -21.03
C TRP A 251 9.51 -10.07 -21.00
N TRP A 252 9.46 -9.45 -19.83
CA TRP A 252 9.10 -8.04 -19.67
C TRP A 252 9.99 -7.11 -20.49
N ASN A 253 11.31 -7.31 -20.44
CA ASN A 253 12.26 -6.58 -21.28
C ASN A 253 11.97 -6.77 -22.77
N THR A 254 11.69 -8.00 -23.19
CA THR A 254 11.36 -8.30 -24.58
C THR A 254 10.09 -7.60 -25.02
N GLU A 255 9.03 -7.68 -24.22
CA GLU A 255 7.71 -7.12 -24.49
C GLU A 255 7.74 -5.58 -24.60
N TYR A 256 8.29 -4.90 -23.58
CA TYR A 256 8.19 -3.45 -23.49
C TYR A 256 9.39 -2.73 -24.14
N PHE A 257 10.55 -3.37 -24.22
CA PHE A 257 11.81 -2.72 -24.62
C PHE A 257 12.55 -3.43 -25.76
N GLY A 258 12.04 -4.55 -26.28
CA GLY A 258 12.64 -5.30 -27.38
C GLY A 258 13.90 -6.09 -27.01
N GLY A 259 14.07 -6.47 -25.73
CA GLY A 259 15.04 -7.48 -25.32
C GLY A 259 16.49 -7.00 -25.24
N LYS A 260 16.71 -5.73 -24.86
CA LYS A 260 18.05 -5.14 -24.77
C LYS A 260 18.71 -5.52 -23.44
N GLU A 261 19.92 -6.09 -23.44
CA GLU A 261 20.59 -6.60 -22.22
C GLU A 261 20.67 -5.56 -21.10
N LEU A 262 21.00 -4.31 -21.44
CA LEU A 262 21.14 -3.23 -20.46
C LEU A 262 19.83 -2.88 -19.73
N ILE A 263 18.65 -3.18 -20.30
CA ILE A 263 17.35 -2.97 -19.63
C ILE A 263 17.22 -3.92 -18.44
N THR A 264 17.49 -5.22 -18.63
CA THR A 264 17.45 -6.20 -17.54
C THR A 264 18.42 -5.78 -16.43
N ARG A 265 19.61 -5.31 -16.80
CA ARG A 265 20.58 -4.78 -15.83
C ARG A 265 20.03 -3.59 -15.05
N ALA A 266 19.38 -2.63 -15.70
CA ALA A 266 18.81 -1.47 -15.02
C ALA A 266 17.70 -1.84 -14.03
N TYR A 267 16.88 -2.86 -14.32
CA TYR A 267 15.92 -3.40 -13.36
C TYR A 267 16.58 -4.11 -12.18
N ASN A 268 17.68 -4.84 -12.41
CA ASN A 268 18.45 -5.43 -11.32
C ASN A 268 19.09 -4.34 -10.45
N ASP A 269 19.72 -3.32 -11.06
CA ASP A 269 20.28 -2.16 -10.36
C ASP A 269 19.18 -1.43 -9.54
N TYR A 270 17.95 -1.34 -10.07
CA TYR A 270 16.79 -0.81 -9.36
C TYR A 270 16.47 -1.61 -8.10
N TYR A 271 16.20 -2.92 -8.22
CA TYR A 271 15.81 -3.72 -7.05
C TYR A 271 16.97 -3.94 -6.06
N ASP A 272 18.23 -3.86 -6.50
CA ASP A 272 19.39 -3.85 -5.58
C ASP A 272 19.39 -2.62 -4.65
N LEU A 273 18.78 -1.52 -5.09
CA LEU A 273 18.72 -0.25 -4.36
C LEU A 273 17.35 -0.02 -3.69
N ILE A 274 16.27 -0.52 -4.30
CA ILE A 274 14.85 -0.22 -4.03
C ILE A 274 14.01 -1.53 -4.03
N ASP A 275 14.21 -2.39 -3.03
CA ASP A 275 13.44 -3.64 -2.78
C ASP A 275 12.66 -3.60 -1.44
N GLY A 276 12.57 -2.42 -0.83
CA GLY A 276 11.88 -2.20 0.44
C GLY A 276 11.59 -0.72 0.66
N SER A 277 10.47 -0.43 1.34
CA SER A 277 10.04 0.95 1.65
C SER A 277 11.12 1.73 2.41
N GLU A 278 11.78 1.07 3.36
CA GLU A 278 12.86 1.66 4.15
C GLU A 278 14.07 2.05 3.30
N LYS A 279 14.32 1.35 2.18
CA LYS A 279 15.38 1.70 1.23
C LYS A 279 14.97 2.83 0.30
N THR A 280 13.69 2.94 -0.08
CA THR A 280 13.15 4.05 -0.88
C THR A 280 13.30 5.41 -0.20
N TYR A 281 13.23 5.45 1.14
CA TYR A 281 13.29 6.70 1.93
C TYR A 281 14.52 6.80 2.83
N PHE A 282 15.55 5.99 2.55
CA PHE A 282 16.75 5.90 3.38
C PHE A 282 17.50 7.23 3.43
N GLY A 283 17.84 7.80 2.27
CA GLY A 283 18.51 9.07 2.10
C GLY A 283 17.74 10.22 2.72
N ALA A 284 16.42 10.26 2.51
CA ALA A 284 15.54 11.28 3.10
C ALA A 284 15.52 11.20 4.64
N THR A 285 15.57 10.00 5.19
CA THR A 285 15.66 9.79 6.64
C THR A 285 17.00 10.25 7.19
N GLN A 286 18.11 9.93 6.52
CA GLN A 286 19.42 10.42 6.97
C GLN A 286 19.54 11.94 6.82
N PHE A 287 19.02 12.50 5.73
CA PHE A 287 18.94 13.94 5.49
C PHE A 287 18.29 14.67 6.67
N GLU A 288 17.10 14.22 7.11
CA GLU A 288 16.38 14.79 8.26
C GLU A 288 17.20 14.75 9.56
N LEU A 289 17.86 13.62 9.83
CA LEU A 289 18.69 13.45 11.03
C LEU A 289 19.93 14.34 11.04
N ILE A 290 20.57 14.53 9.88
CA ILE A 290 21.74 15.39 9.73
C ILE A 290 21.31 16.87 9.84
N LEU A 291 20.21 17.25 9.22
CA LEU A 291 19.65 18.60 9.30
C LEU A 291 19.24 18.96 10.75
N ASP A 292 18.72 18.01 11.52
CA ASP A 292 18.44 18.21 12.95
C ASP A 292 19.72 18.42 13.77
N ASN A 293 20.83 17.79 13.41
CA ASN A 293 22.13 18.07 14.03
C ASN A 293 22.67 19.46 13.67
N LEU A 294 22.44 19.94 12.44
CA LEU A 294 22.75 21.32 12.07
C LEU A 294 21.90 22.32 12.88
N HIS A 295 20.59 22.06 13.04
CA HIS A 295 19.72 22.84 13.94
C HIS A 295 20.31 22.90 15.36
N LYS A 296 20.69 21.74 15.92
CA LYS A 296 21.28 21.66 17.26
C LYS A 296 22.59 22.44 17.36
N ARG A 297 23.45 22.35 16.34
CA ARG A 297 24.69 23.15 16.26
C ARG A 297 24.39 24.64 16.35
N PHE A 298 23.55 25.17 15.45
CA PHE A 298 23.25 26.61 15.40
C PHE A 298 22.50 27.12 16.62
N THR A 299 21.68 26.27 17.25
CA THR A 299 20.98 26.60 18.50
C THR A 299 21.74 26.21 19.78
N LYS A 300 23.02 25.83 19.66
CA LYS A 300 23.91 25.44 20.77
C LYS A 300 23.34 24.34 21.68
N LYS A 301 22.54 23.44 21.11
CA LYS A 301 22.03 22.23 21.76
C LYS A 301 23.01 21.06 21.56
N PRO A 302 23.01 20.07 22.47
CA PRO A 302 23.85 18.88 22.31
C PRO A 302 23.56 18.12 21.01
N LEU A 303 24.61 17.79 20.25
CA LEU A 303 24.50 17.00 19.03
C LEU A 303 24.13 15.55 19.35
N LYS A 304 23.34 14.93 18.48
CA LYS A 304 23.06 13.49 18.56
C LYS A 304 24.11 12.73 17.75
N LYS A 305 24.69 11.68 18.33
CA LYS A 305 25.62 10.80 17.60
C LYS A 305 24.91 10.20 16.38
N LEU A 306 25.48 10.42 15.19
CA LEU A 306 25.05 9.77 13.96
C LEU A 306 25.64 8.35 13.90
N ASP A 307 24.88 7.42 13.32
CA ASP A 307 25.32 6.05 13.12
C ASP A 307 26.34 5.98 11.97
N GLU A 308 27.58 5.63 12.29
CA GLU A 308 28.70 5.54 11.35
C GLU A 308 28.43 4.52 10.22
N ALA A 309 27.71 3.43 10.52
CA ALA A 309 27.35 2.44 9.50
C ALA A 309 26.33 3.01 8.50
N LYS A 310 25.40 3.85 8.97
CA LYS A 310 24.42 4.54 8.10
C LYS A 310 25.09 5.60 7.23
N ILE A 311 26.09 6.31 7.75
CA ILE A 311 26.89 7.27 6.97
C ILE A 311 27.72 6.55 5.89
N ALA A 312 28.36 5.42 6.24
CA ALA A 312 29.07 4.61 5.26
C ALA A 312 28.12 4.10 4.17
N ALA A 313 26.93 3.63 4.56
CA ALA A 313 25.90 3.19 3.63
C ALA A 313 25.43 4.32 2.68
N LEU A 314 25.30 5.58 3.12
CA LEU A 314 24.99 6.70 2.22
C LEU A 314 26.01 6.86 1.09
N LYS A 315 27.31 6.79 1.42
CA LYS A 315 28.39 6.94 0.44
C LYS A 315 28.34 5.81 -0.59
N THR A 316 28.28 4.56 -0.11
CA THR A 316 28.19 3.39 -0.99
C THR A 316 26.91 3.41 -1.84
N ARG A 317 25.77 3.82 -1.28
CA ARG A 317 24.52 3.97 -2.04
C ARG A 317 24.63 5.05 -3.12
N SER A 318 25.24 6.20 -2.82
CA SER A 318 25.44 7.28 -3.80
C SER A 318 26.24 6.78 -5.01
N GLU A 319 27.34 6.05 -4.79
CA GLU A 319 28.15 5.49 -5.88
C GLU A 319 27.36 4.49 -6.73
N LYS A 320 26.54 3.64 -6.09
CA LYS A 320 25.66 2.69 -6.80
C LYS A 320 24.58 3.40 -7.61
N PHE A 321 23.95 4.44 -7.06
CA PHE A 321 22.99 5.25 -7.80
C PHE A 321 23.63 5.90 -9.02
N ASP A 322 24.83 6.48 -8.88
CA ASP A 322 25.52 7.13 -9.98
C ASP A 322 25.89 6.13 -11.09
N LEU A 323 26.29 4.91 -10.72
CA LEU A 323 26.50 3.82 -11.67
C LEU A 323 25.20 3.39 -12.38
N ALA A 324 24.12 3.21 -11.64
CA ALA A 324 22.82 2.83 -12.19
C ALA A 324 22.30 3.89 -13.19
N ILE A 325 22.38 5.17 -12.83
CA ILE A 325 22.00 6.28 -13.71
C ILE A 325 22.92 6.37 -14.94
N LYS A 326 24.23 6.12 -14.78
CA LYS A 326 25.16 6.04 -15.91
C LYS A 326 24.74 4.94 -16.90
N ASN A 327 24.38 3.75 -16.39
CA ASN A 327 23.88 2.65 -17.21
C ASN A 327 22.58 3.03 -17.93
N ILE A 328 21.63 3.65 -17.22
CA ILE A 328 20.38 4.15 -17.80
C ILE A 328 20.64 5.12 -18.95
N ASN A 329 21.56 6.06 -18.79
CA ASN A 329 21.89 7.04 -19.83
C ASN A 329 22.46 6.40 -21.11
N LEU A 330 23.11 5.24 -21.02
CA LEU A 330 23.56 4.49 -22.20
C LEU A 330 22.40 3.83 -22.96
N ILE A 331 21.30 3.52 -22.26
CA ILE A 331 20.12 2.87 -22.82
C ILE A 331 19.21 3.87 -23.51
N LEU A 332 19.02 5.05 -22.92
CA LEU A 332 18.03 6.03 -23.38
C LEU A 332 18.08 6.32 -24.89
N PRO A 333 19.24 6.49 -25.55
CA PRO A 333 19.27 6.73 -27.00
C PRO A 333 18.66 5.62 -27.85
N THR A 334 18.60 4.39 -27.33
CA THR A 334 18.07 3.21 -28.03
C THR A 334 16.56 3.03 -27.90
N LEU A 335 15.90 3.85 -27.06
CA LEU A 335 14.48 3.78 -26.77
C LEU A 335 13.68 4.82 -27.57
N ASN A 336 12.47 4.44 -28.00
CA ASN A 336 11.52 5.39 -28.55
C ASN A 336 10.94 6.31 -27.45
N ARG A 337 10.07 7.25 -27.81
CA ARG A 337 9.54 8.26 -26.87
C ARG A 337 8.73 7.62 -25.75
N GLU A 338 7.86 6.67 -26.08
CA GLU A 338 6.96 6.00 -25.16
C GLU A 338 7.75 5.12 -24.17
N GLN A 339 8.73 4.38 -24.68
CA GLN A 339 9.65 3.57 -23.89
C GLN A 339 10.48 4.43 -22.93
N LYS A 340 10.98 5.59 -23.38
CA LYS A 340 11.69 6.53 -22.50
C LYS A 340 10.83 7.02 -21.36
N GLN A 341 9.56 7.32 -21.64
CA GLN A 341 8.63 7.80 -20.61
C GLN A 341 8.31 6.69 -19.61
N PHE A 342 7.92 5.51 -20.10
CA PHE A 342 7.59 4.38 -19.24
C PHE A 342 8.80 3.92 -18.40
N PHE A 343 9.97 3.85 -19.01
CA PHE A 343 11.20 3.48 -18.31
C PHE A 343 11.62 4.52 -17.26
N PHE A 344 11.40 5.80 -17.54
CA PHE A 344 11.61 6.85 -16.55
C PHE A 344 10.70 6.66 -15.34
N GLU A 345 9.40 6.52 -15.56
CA GLU A 345 8.41 6.34 -14.49
C GLU A 345 8.67 5.07 -13.67
N HIS A 346 8.96 3.95 -14.35
CA HIS A 346 8.99 2.64 -13.74
C HIS A 346 10.37 2.25 -13.17
N VAL A 347 11.46 2.89 -13.58
CA VAL A 347 12.83 2.52 -13.16
C VAL A 347 13.63 3.74 -12.70
N GLU A 348 13.85 4.71 -13.59
CA GLU A 348 14.74 5.84 -13.26
C GLU A 348 14.20 6.66 -12.08
N PHE A 349 12.91 6.96 -12.08
CA PHE A 349 12.28 7.83 -11.09
C PHE A 349 12.38 7.27 -9.67
N GLY A 350 12.11 5.97 -9.46
CA GLY A 350 12.26 5.37 -8.12
C GLY A 350 13.71 5.36 -7.62
N LEU A 351 14.70 5.30 -8.52
CA LEU A 351 16.10 5.53 -8.14
C LEU A 351 16.33 6.99 -7.72
N ARG A 352 15.76 7.96 -8.45
CA ARG A 352 15.88 9.39 -8.13
C ARG A 352 15.31 9.74 -6.76
N VAL A 353 14.18 9.12 -6.39
CA VAL A 353 13.50 9.34 -5.11
C VAL A 353 14.44 9.20 -3.91
N ASP A 354 15.36 8.22 -3.91
CA ASP A 354 16.35 8.07 -2.84
C ASP A 354 17.73 8.66 -3.18
N GLN A 355 18.11 8.71 -4.47
CA GLN A 355 19.38 9.30 -4.90
C GLN A 355 19.48 10.77 -4.52
N ARG A 356 18.44 11.57 -4.80
CA ARG A 356 18.49 13.03 -4.60
C ARG A 356 18.62 13.40 -3.11
N PRO A 357 17.84 12.83 -2.19
CA PRO A 357 18.06 13.01 -0.76
C PRO A 357 19.39 12.44 -0.26
N THR A 358 19.88 11.34 -0.83
CA THR A 358 21.21 10.80 -0.50
C THR A 358 22.33 11.78 -0.84
N GLN A 359 22.29 12.38 -2.03
CA GLN A 359 23.24 13.42 -2.45
C GLN A 359 23.18 14.64 -1.52
N ALA A 360 21.97 15.13 -1.21
CA ALA A 360 21.78 16.24 -0.29
C ALA A 360 22.30 15.93 1.13
N ALA A 361 22.04 14.73 1.65
CA ALA A 361 22.52 14.29 2.96
C ALA A 361 24.06 14.28 3.03
N LEU A 362 24.74 13.83 1.97
CA LEU A 362 26.21 13.86 1.90
C LEU A 362 26.78 15.28 1.89
N ILE A 363 26.08 16.24 1.28
CA ILE A 363 26.46 17.66 1.33
C ILE A 363 26.24 18.21 2.75
N LEU A 364 25.11 17.90 3.39
CA LEU A 364 24.85 18.32 4.77
C LEU A 364 25.86 17.75 5.78
N LEU A 365 26.41 16.55 5.54
CA LEU A 365 27.50 16.03 6.37
C LEU A 365 28.76 16.90 6.29
N LYS A 366 29.06 17.47 5.11
CA LYS A 366 30.16 18.43 4.95
C LYS A 366 29.83 19.72 5.71
N ALA A 367 28.60 20.23 5.58
CA ALA A 367 28.16 21.42 6.31
C ALA A 367 28.27 21.23 7.83
N LEU A 368 27.87 20.06 8.34
CA LEU A 368 27.93 19.75 9.78
C LEU A 368 29.38 19.73 10.30
N ALA A 369 30.33 19.28 9.48
CA ALA A 369 31.75 19.22 9.82
C ALA A 369 32.52 20.53 9.58
N GLU A 370 31.98 21.46 8.79
CA GLU A 370 32.63 22.73 8.45
C GLU A 370 32.59 23.70 9.64
N PRO A 371 33.72 24.10 10.25
CA PRO A 371 33.74 24.96 11.44
C PRO A 371 33.28 26.40 11.19
N ASP A 372 33.38 26.92 9.98
CA ASP A 372 32.92 28.27 9.63
C ASP A 372 31.41 28.26 9.34
N ASP A 373 30.62 29.02 10.11
CA ASP A 373 29.16 29.01 9.97
C ASP A 373 28.70 29.57 8.61
N ASN A 374 29.39 30.55 8.01
CA ASN A 374 29.00 31.08 6.70
C ASN A 374 29.22 30.03 5.61
N LYS A 375 30.36 29.33 5.64
CA LYS A 375 30.63 28.22 4.71
C LYS A 375 29.69 27.04 4.93
N ALA A 376 29.31 26.77 6.17
CA ALA A 376 28.31 25.75 6.48
C ALA A 376 26.95 26.12 5.85
N TRP A 377 26.54 27.40 5.90
CA TRP A 377 25.34 27.89 5.23
C TRP A 377 25.42 27.83 3.71
N ASP A 378 26.58 28.10 3.10
CA ASP A 378 26.79 27.91 1.65
C ASP A 378 26.57 26.43 1.26
N LEU A 379 27.10 25.50 2.05
CA LEU A 379 26.90 24.06 1.82
C LEU A 379 25.44 23.63 2.06
N ILE A 380 24.72 24.25 3.00
CA ILE A 380 23.28 24.00 3.20
C ILE A 380 22.48 24.46 1.97
N ALA A 381 22.81 25.62 1.40
CA ALA A 381 22.21 26.07 0.15
C ALA A 381 22.54 25.13 -1.02
N GLU A 382 23.80 24.64 -1.11
CA GLU A 382 24.20 23.66 -2.12
C GLU A 382 23.40 22.34 -1.99
N ALA A 383 23.10 21.91 -0.76
CA ALA A 383 22.31 20.71 -0.49
C ALA A 383 20.85 20.81 -0.99
N ALA A 384 20.33 22.00 -1.27
CA ALA A 384 19.01 22.19 -1.87
C ALA A 384 18.98 21.76 -3.36
N VAL A 385 20.10 21.89 -4.07
CA VAL A 385 20.15 21.68 -5.53
C VAL A 385 19.76 20.26 -5.96
N PRO A 386 20.23 19.16 -5.32
CA PRO A 386 19.73 17.83 -5.63
C PRO A 386 18.22 17.68 -5.40
N LEU A 387 17.69 18.33 -4.37
CA LEU A 387 16.27 18.24 -4.00
C LEU A 387 15.39 19.01 -4.99
N GLU A 388 15.82 20.18 -5.46
CA GLU A 388 15.16 20.91 -6.55
C GLU A 388 15.11 20.09 -7.85
N LYS A 389 16.17 19.33 -8.14
CA LYS A 389 16.15 18.39 -9.28
C LYS A 389 15.09 17.30 -9.09
N LEU A 390 14.91 16.80 -7.86
CA LEU A 390 13.85 15.83 -7.58
C LEU A 390 12.47 16.41 -7.88
N GLU A 391 12.20 17.67 -7.50
CA GLU A 391 10.93 18.33 -7.80
C GLU A 391 10.65 18.41 -9.32
N VAL A 392 11.68 18.68 -10.13
CA VAL A 392 11.56 18.63 -11.60
C VAL A 392 11.33 17.21 -12.12
N GLU A 393 11.98 16.21 -11.51
CA GLU A 393 11.81 14.80 -11.86
C GLU A 393 10.42 14.28 -11.50
N ILE A 394 9.84 14.75 -10.40
CA ILE A 394 8.45 14.48 -10.01
C ILE A 394 7.50 15.03 -11.07
N LEU A 395 7.67 16.29 -11.48
CA LEU A 395 6.87 16.89 -12.55
C LEU A 395 7.01 16.16 -13.89
N ARG A 396 8.16 15.53 -14.17
CA ARG A 396 8.33 14.69 -15.38
C ARG A 396 7.57 13.36 -15.28
N ALA A 397 7.40 12.81 -14.07
CA ALA A 397 6.65 11.58 -13.81
C ALA A 397 5.14 11.84 -13.75
N GLU A 398 4.72 13.07 -13.44
CA GLU A 398 3.33 13.50 -13.47
C GLU A 398 2.96 14.00 -14.87
N ARG A 399 2.18 13.20 -15.60
CA ARG A 399 1.65 13.55 -16.92
C ARG A 399 0.22 13.04 -17.03
N PRO A 400 -0.64 13.60 -17.90
CA PRO A 400 -1.99 13.10 -18.08
C PRO A 400 -2.01 11.61 -18.45
N PRO A 401 -2.90 10.79 -17.84
CA PRO A 401 -3.92 11.13 -16.84
C PRO A 401 -3.43 11.09 -15.38
N PHE A 402 -2.13 10.89 -15.16
CA PHE A 402 -1.47 10.78 -13.85
C PHE A 402 -0.91 12.12 -13.35
N ASP A 403 -1.61 13.22 -13.63
CA ASP A 403 -1.25 14.53 -13.08
C ASP A 403 -1.47 14.51 -11.55
N LYS A 404 -0.63 15.24 -10.80
CA LYS A 404 -0.76 15.35 -9.34
C LYS A 404 -0.69 14.01 -8.59
N TRP A 405 0.01 13.03 -9.14
CA TRP A 405 0.14 11.68 -8.55
C TRP A 405 0.81 11.69 -7.17
N TYR A 406 1.81 12.55 -6.97
CA TYR A 406 2.64 12.60 -5.77
C TYR A 406 2.32 13.79 -4.86
N ILE A 407 1.18 14.46 -5.05
CA ILE A 407 0.79 15.61 -4.22
C ILE A 407 0.65 15.23 -2.74
N PRO A 408 0.76 16.23 -1.85
CA PRO A 408 0.35 16.06 -0.46
C PRO A 408 -1.09 15.58 -0.35
N THR A 409 -1.30 14.56 0.49
CA THR A 409 -2.62 14.04 0.85
C THR A 409 -2.73 13.91 2.37
N TRP A 410 -3.88 13.48 2.88
CA TRP A 410 -4.02 13.16 4.30
C TRP A 410 -3.12 12.00 4.74
N ILE A 411 -2.70 11.14 3.81
CA ILE A 411 -1.70 10.09 4.00
C ILE A 411 -0.29 10.66 3.81
N ARG A 412 -0.03 11.30 2.65
CA ARG A 412 1.25 11.92 2.28
C ARG A 412 1.35 13.35 2.79
N THR A 413 1.28 13.53 4.11
CA THR A 413 1.47 14.86 4.72
C THR A 413 2.90 15.38 4.48
N THR A 414 3.13 16.68 4.65
CA THR A 414 4.45 17.31 4.46
C THR A 414 5.56 16.72 5.35
N ILE A 415 5.17 16.13 6.49
CA ILE A 415 6.09 15.52 7.46
C ILE A 415 6.10 13.98 7.41
N ALA A 416 5.30 13.38 6.53
CA ALA A 416 5.22 11.93 6.40
C ALA A 416 6.58 11.34 5.97
N PRO A 417 7.03 10.23 6.57
CA PRO A 417 8.32 9.62 6.22
C PRO A 417 8.43 9.23 4.74
N PHE A 418 7.29 8.91 4.12
CA PHE A 418 7.14 8.44 2.75
C PHE A 418 6.68 9.55 1.78
N ASN A 419 6.71 10.82 2.20
CA ASN A 419 6.50 11.93 1.29
C ASN A 419 7.83 12.27 0.58
N ILE A 420 7.83 12.14 -0.75
CA ILE A 420 9.02 12.40 -1.58
C ILE A 420 9.44 13.89 -1.61
N HIS A 421 8.52 14.80 -1.26
CA HIS A 421 8.80 16.24 -1.14
C HIS A 421 9.36 16.64 0.24
N ARG A 422 9.45 15.70 1.20
CA ARG A 422 9.77 16.00 2.60
C ARG A 422 11.13 16.70 2.75
N SER A 423 12.19 16.16 2.15
CA SER A 423 13.54 16.74 2.27
C SER A 423 13.59 18.16 1.68
N TYR A 424 12.91 18.38 0.54
CA TYR A 424 12.83 19.69 -0.09
C TYR A 424 12.10 20.71 0.79
N THR A 425 10.97 20.31 1.37
CA THR A 425 10.22 21.16 2.31
C THR A 425 11.07 21.48 3.55
N GLN A 426 11.72 20.49 4.12
CA GLN A 426 12.55 20.64 5.33
C GLN A 426 13.73 21.60 5.12
N ILE A 427 14.44 21.51 3.99
CA ILE A 427 15.59 22.39 3.76
C ILE A 427 15.17 23.84 3.56
N ARG A 428 14.04 24.06 2.89
CA ARG A 428 13.48 25.40 2.68
C ARG A 428 13.02 26.02 3.99
N ASP A 429 12.30 25.28 4.81
CA ASP A 429 11.90 25.72 6.15
C ASP A 429 13.15 26.07 6.98
N PHE A 430 14.15 25.19 6.99
CA PHE A 430 15.40 25.38 7.74
C PHE A 430 16.17 26.63 7.30
N ILE A 431 16.29 26.88 5.99
CA ILE A 431 16.95 28.10 5.48
C ILE A 431 16.12 29.34 5.85
N THR A 432 14.80 29.28 5.68
CA THR A 432 13.90 30.42 5.92
C THR A 432 13.88 30.84 7.39
N ASN A 433 14.02 29.89 8.31
CA ASN A 433 14.04 30.15 9.75
C ASN A 433 15.46 30.26 10.32
N GLU A 434 16.50 30.36 9.47
CA GLU A 434 17.90 30.47 9.90
C GLU A 434 18.34 29.32 10.83
N GLY A 435 17.78 28.13 10.64
CA GLY A 435 18.08 26.93 11.43
C GLY A 435 17.54 26.97 12.85
N SER A 436 16.65 27.92 13.18
CA SER A 436 16.12 28.12 14.53
C SER A 436 15.09 27.07 14.95
N GLU A 437 14.47 26.36 14.00
CA GLU A 437 13.50 25.28 14.28
C GLU A 437 14.07 23.91 13.93
N SER A 438 13.64 22.87 14.66
CA SER A 438 14.00 21.50 14.32
C SER A 438 13.21 21.03 13.09
N PRO A 439 13.87 20.34 12.13
CA PRO A 439 13.17 19.72 11.01
C PRO A 439 12.35 18.50 11.42
N ILE A 440 12.59 17.94 12.61
CA ILE A 440 11.85 16.80 13.17
C ILE A 440 10.58 17.32 13.84
N LYS A 441 9.48 17.26 13.11
CA LYS A 441 8.14 17.63 13.60
C LYS A 441 7.42 16.39 14.15
N GLN A 442 6.55 16.60 15.15
CA GLN A 442 5.73 15.50 15.69
C GLN A 442 4.82 14.95 14.59
N ARG A 443 4.98 13.66 14.29
CA ARG A 443 4.11 12.95 13.34
C ARG A 443 2.90 12.44 14.10
N ILE A 444 1.71 12.65 13.55
CA ILE A 444 0.50 11.98 14.04
C ILE A 444 0.77 10.47 13.95
N ALA A 445 0.47 9.73 15.02
CA ALA A 445 0.63 8.29 15.03
C ALA A 445 -0.12 7.68 13.84
N LEU A 446 0.54 6.76 13.11
CA LEU A 446 -0.08 6.01 12.04
C LEU A 446 -1.27 5.24 12.61
N GLY A 447 -2.46 5.69 12.22
CA GLY A 447 -3.77 5.14 12.45
C GLY A 447 -4.68 5.87 11.46
N HIS A 448 -5.83 5.30 11.08
CA HIS A 448 -6.77 5.96 10.18
C HIS A 448 -7.00 7.39 10.69
N ASN A 449 -6.51 8.39 9.95
CA ASN A 449 -6.67 9.78 10.34
C ASN A 449 -8.13 10.15 10.09
N ILE A 450 -8.97 9.88 11.10
CA ILE A 450 -10.42 10.09 11.07
C ILE A 450 -10.74 11.54 10.70
N GLU A 451 -9.94 12.52 11.12
CA GLU A 451 -10.12 13.93 10.75
C GLU A 451 -9.78 14.22 9.28
N GLY A 452 -8.70 13.62 8.76
CA GLY A 452 -8.34 13.72 7.34
C GLY A 452 -9.40 13.10 6.41
N ALA A 453 -9.96 11.94 6.79
CA ALA A 453 -11.06 11.32 6.07
C ALA A 453 -12.37 12.12 6.18
N LYS A 454 -12.64 12.77 7.32
CA LYS A 454 -13.77 13.69 7.51
C LYS A 454 -13.69 14.90 6.56
N LEU A 455 -12.51 15.47 6.35
CA LEU A 455 -12.31 16.59 5.41
C LEU A 455 -12.66 16.19 3.96
N TRP A 456 -12.24 15.00 3.52
CA TRP A 456 -12.57 14.49 2.19
C TRP A 456 -14.07 14.18 2.03
N THR A 457 -14.70 13.61 3.06
CA THR A 457 -16.14 13.36 3.11
C THR A 457 -16.91 14.68 3.01
N THR A 458 -16.48 15.70 3.75
CA THR A 458 -17.09 17.05 3.72
C THR A 458 -16.96 17.68 2.34
N PHE A 459 -15.81 17.49 1.66
CA PHE A 459 -15.61 17.97 0.29
C PHE A 459 -16.54 17.28 -0.71
N LEU A 460 -16.69 15.95 -0.64
CA LEU A 460 -17.63 15.20 -1.48
C LEU A 460 -19.08 15.61 -1.21
N GLU A 461 -19.47 15.75 0.06
CA GLU A 461 -20.80 16.19 0.47
C GLU A 461 -21.12 17.62 0.02
N GLN A 462 -20.14 18.52 0.07
CA GLN A 462 -20.28 19.87 -0.49
C GLN A 462 -20.37 19.83 -2.02
N SER A 463 -19.57 18.98 -2.68
CA SER A 463 -19.59 18.81 -4.13
C SER A 463 -20.94 18.27 -4.62
N ASP A 464 -21.52 17.28 -3.94
CA ASP A 464 -22.83 16.73 -4.28
C ASP A 464 -23.97 17.71 -4.00
N LYS A 465 -23.88 18.52 -2.93
CA LYS A 465 -24.80 19.65 -2.71
C LYS A 465 -24.71 20.68 -3.83
N ILE A 466 -23.49 21.02 -4.28
CA ILE A 466 -23.29 21.94 -5.40
C ILE A 466 -23.90 21.37 -6.68
N LYS A 467 -23.67 20.09 -6.99
CA LYS A 467 -24.27 19.42 -8.16
C LYS A 467 -25.80 19.32 -8.11
N ALA A 468 -26.40 19.23 -6.92
CA ALA A 468 -27.85 19.23 -6.76
C ALA A 468 -28.48 20.62 -6.84
N THR A 469 -27.67 21.69 -6.84
CA THR A 469 -28.12 23.09 -6.94
C THR A 469 -28.04 23.63 -8.38
N TYR A 470 -27.33 22.93 -9.27
CA TYR A 470 -27.31 23.15 -10.72
C TYR A 470 -28.23 22.13 -11.41
#